data_AF-A0A953HGV1-F1
#
_entry.id   AF-A0A953HGV1-F1
#
_cell.length_a   1.000
_cell.length_b   1.000
_cell.length_c   1.000
_cell.angle_alpha   90.00
_cell.angle_beta   90.00
_cell.angle_gamma   90.00
#
_symmetry.space_group_name_H-M   'P 1'
#
loop_
_entity.id
_entity.type
_entity.pdbx_description
1 polymer ?
#
loop_
_entity_poly.entity_id
_entity_poly.type
_entity_poly.pdbx_seq_one_letter_code
_entity_poly.pdbx_strand_id
1 'polypeptide(L)'
;MTIPAKYSISRIIFYILSITLGLLFLFSAFSKTIPISLFIDNIYNRFSITYQAASLLARFIIGFEAGLGVLLIIGLYGKWRWVLYSVFGLLVAFTAFILVIWIQEGNEADCGCMGEMVKLNPMWSVIKNILMLAMVVILIVKDRKKETTSRYYFAWIIPVIFICYPFIFVPGELGIDKMYAVTYNDSLTAPPVDLRDGKHIVAFMSLTCSHCREAAAKFARMKKEDPDMPVIFIFSGKADQYPDILKDFLSETQSGQIQRHFIPKSIFRELAGRGVPSIFMLNGTEIEDKIDNYKNMSVKRLKDWYQGA
;
A
#
# COMPACT_ATOMS: atom_id res chain seq x y z
N MET A 1 -12.44 52.29 8.68
CA MET A 1 -13.36 51.13 8.65
C MET A 1 -12.83 50.06 9.60
N THR A 2 -13.32 50.04 10.83
CA THR A 2 -13.00 48.99 11.81
C THR A 2 -13.86 47.77 11.47
N ILE A 3 -13.22 46.67 11.08
CA ILE A 3 -13.92 45.39 10.88
C ILE A 3 -14.40 44.93 12.26
N PRO A 4 -15.71 44.69 12.46
CA PRO A 4 -16.23 44.27 13.76
C PRO A 4 -15.56 42.97 14.23
N ALA A 5 -15.16 42.89 15.50
CA ALA A 5 -14.40 41.78 16.09
C ALA A 5 -15.01 40.38 15.81
N LYS A 6 -16.33 40.29 15.70
CA LYS A 6 -17.09 39.06 15.34
C LYS A 6 -16.73 38.52 13.95
N TYR A 7 -16.40 39.39 13.00
CA TYR A 7 -15.93 38.99 11.66
C TYR A 7 -14.49 38.50 11.65
N SER A 8 -13.67 38.90 12.62
CA SER A 8 -12.29 38.44 12.75
C SER A 8 -12.24 37.02 13.32
N ILE A 9 -12.98 36.75 14.40
CA ILE A 9 -12.99 35.44 15.08
C ILE A 9 -13.53 34.33 14.17
N SER A 10 -14.62 34.57 13.44
CA SER A 10 -15.19 33.59 12.50
C SER A 10 -14.22 33.21 11.37
N ARG A 11 -13.40 34.17 10.90
CA ARG A 11 -12.36 33.90 9.90
C ARG A 11 -11.20 33.11 10.47
N ILE A 12 -10.77 33.42 11.69
CA ILE A 12 -9.69 32.66 12.37
C ILE A 12 -10.11 31.20 12.54
N ILE A 13 -11.33 30.94 13.04
CA ILE A 13 -11.88 29.59 13.17
C ILE A 13 -11.92 28.87 11.82
N PHE A 14 -12.34 29.56 10.75
CA PHE A 14 -12.37 28.99 9.41
C PHE A 14 -10.97 28.54 8.94
N TYR A 15 -9.93 29.37 9.10
CA TYR A 15 -8.57 28.99 8.72
C TYR A 15 -8.02 27.86 9.59
N ILE A 16 -8.29 27.89 10.91
CA ILE A 16 -7.88 26.81 11.81
C ILE A 16 -8.49 25.48 11.34
N LEU A 17 -9.79 25.45 11.03
CA LEU A 17 -10.44 24.25 10.51
C LEU A 17 -9.82 23.77 9.20
N SER A 18 -9.54 24.70 8.26
CA SER A 18 -8.92 24.38 6.97
C SER A 18 -7.50 23.81 7.14
N ILE A 19 -6.69 24.43 7.99
CA ILE A 19 -5.31 23.99 8.27
C ILE A 19 -5.33 22.62 8.96
N THR A 20 -6.16 22.44 9.98
CA THR A 20 -6.30 21.15 10.68
C THR A 20 -6.71 20.04 9.70
N LEU A 21 -7.70 20.30 8.84
CA LEU A 21 -8.13 19.31 7.85
C LEU A 21 -7.02 19.00 6.84
N GLY A 22 -6.30 20.01 6.38
CA GLY A 22 -5.18 19.83 5.47
C GLY A 22 -4.00 19.05 6.09
N LEU A 23 -3.65 19.32 7.34
CA LEU A 23 -2.63 18.57 8.08
C LEU A 23 -3.03 17.10 8.26
N LEU A 24 -4.30 16.81 8.54
CA LEU A 24 -4.80 15.43 8.65
C LEU A 24 -4.68 14.68 7.31
N PHE A 25 -4.98 15.35 6.19
CA PHE A 25 -4.80 14.79 4.84
C PHE A 25 -3.33 14.51 4.52
N LEU A 26 -2.42 15.45 4.83
CA LEU A 26 -0.98 15.26 4.62
C LEU A 26 -0.44 14.11 5.47
N PHE A 27 -0.82 14.04 6.75
CA PHE A 27 -0.42 12.95 7.63
C PHE A 27 -0.93 11.60 7.12
N SER A 28 -2.20 11.55 6.69
CA SER A 28 -2.82 10.36 6.13
C SER A 28 -2.13 9.91 4.83
N ALA A 29 -1.83 10.83 3.90
CA ALA A 29 -1.08 10.53 2.68
C ALA A 29 0.34 10.01 2.96
N PHE A 30 1.08 10.67 3.87
CA PHE A 30 2.42 10.26 4.27
C PHE A 30 2.42 8.86 4.89
N SER A 31 1.50 8.63 5.83
CA SER A 31 1.42 7.35 6.54
C SER A 31 1.12 6.16 5.60
N LYS A 32 0.32 6.35 4.55
CA LYS A 32 0.07 5.34 3.51
C LYS A 32 1.31 4.93 2.70
N THR A 33 2.39 5.71 2.74
CA THR A 33 3.64 5.35 2.05
C THR A 33 4.49 4.36 2.84
N ILE A 34 4.18 4.11 4.12
CA ILE A 34 5.03 3.36 5.05
C ILE A 34 4.26 2.17 5.67
N PRO A 35 4.33 0.97 5.04
CA PRO A 35 4.74 0.71 3.66
C PRO A 35 3.54 0.79 2.69
N ILE A 36 3.79 1.29 1.48
CA ILE A 36 2.77 1.41 0.43
C ILE A 36 2.13 0.07 0.04
N SER A 37 2.86 -1.04 0.17
CA SER A 37 2.40 -2.39 -0.16
C SER A 37 1.12 -2.78 0.57
N LEU A 38 0.92 -2.34 1.82
CA LEU A 38 -0.32 -2.64 2.55
C LEU A 38 -1.53 -1.92 1.97
N PHE A 39 -1.35 -0.70 1.48
CA PHE A 39 -2.41 0.07 0.86
C PHE A 39 -2.75 -0.49 -0.53
N ILE A 40 -1.74 -0.94 -1.27
CA ILE A 40 -1.93 -1.64 -2.56
C ILE A 40 -2.69 -2.96 -2.34
N ASP A 41 -2.28 -3.78 -1.36
CA ASP A 41 -2.95 -5.05 -1.03
C ASP A 41 -4.44 -4.83 -0.69
N ASN A 42 -4.74 -3.78 0.07
CA ASN A 42 -6.11 -3.40 0.43
C ASN A 42 -6.98 -3.05 -0.78
N ILE A 43 -6.41 -2.36 -1.77
CA ILE A 43 -7.11 -2.03 -3.01
C ILE A 43 -7.27 -3.29 -3.87
N TYR A 44 -6.19 -4.04 -4.05
CA TYR A 44 -6.12 -5.24 -4.87
C TYR A 44 -7.14 -6.30 -4.42
N ASN A 45 -7.11 -6.67 -3.13
CA ASN A 45 -8.00 -7.69 -2.56
C ASN A 45 -9.48 -7.29 -2.57
N ARG A 46 -9.79 -5.97 -2.58
CA ARG A 46 -11.15 -5.47 -2.45
C ARG A 46 -11.84 -5.25 -3.79
N PHE A 47 -11.10 -4.71 -4.76
CA PHE A 47 -11.64 -4.36 -6.06
C PHE A 47 -11.42 -5.46 -7.10
N SER A 48 -10.68 -6.52 -6.76
CA SER A 48 -10.36 -7.65 -7.66
C SER A 48 -9.75 -7.18 -9.00
N ILE A 49 -8.97 -6.11 -8.95
CA ILE A 49 -8.22 -5.55 -10.08
C ILE A 49 -6.81 -6.15 -10.12
N THR A 50 -6.04 -5.92 -11.18
CA THR A 50 -4.64 -6.38 -11.23
C THR A 50 -3.78 -5.64 -10.20
N TYR A 51 -2.70 -6.27 -9.73
CA TYR A 51 -1.78 -5.65 -8.78
C TYR A 51 -1.18 -4.33 -9.32
N GLN A 52 -0.87 -4.29 -10.63
CA GLN A 52 -0.40 -3.09 -11.32
C GLN A 52 -1.43 -1.95 -11.27
N ALA A 53 -2.72 -2.26 -11.53
CA ALA A 53 -3.79 -1.27 -11.45
C ALA A 53 -3.99 -0.78 -10.01
N ALA A 54 -3.88 -1.66 -9.02
CA ALA A 54 -3.91 -1.30 -7.60
C ALA A 54 -2.74 -0.39 -7.20
N SER A 55 -1.54 -0.66 -7.71
CA SER A 55 -0.32 0.14 -7.52
C SER A 55 -0.47 1.55 -8.10
N LEU A 56 -1.00 1.66 -9.34
CA LEU A 56 -1.32 2.93 -10.00
C LEU A 56 -2.35 3.74 -9.20
N LEU A 57 -3.45 3.09 -8.80
CA LEU A 57 -4.53 3.73 -8.05
C LEU A 57 -4.06 4.19 -6.67
N ALA A 58 -3.25 3.38 -5.97
CA ALA A 58 -2.67 3.73 -4.68
C ALA A 58 -1.84 5.01 -4.76
N ARG A 59 -0.89 5.09 -5.71
CA ARG A 59 -0.06 6.28 -5.93
C ARG A 59 -0.88 7.51 -6.27
N PHE A 60 -1.86 7.35 -7.16
CA PHE A 60 -2.76 8.44 -7.53
C PHE A 60 -3.52 8.98 -6.31
N ILE A 61 -4.11 8.10 -5.50
CA ILE A 61 -4.85 8.49 -4.30
C ILE A 61 -3.94 9.21 -3.30
N ILE A 62 -2.74 8.68 -3.03
CA ILE A 62 -1.77 9.29 -2.10
C ILE A 62 -1.39 10.69 -2.57
N GLY A 63 -1.04 10.84 -3.84
CA GLY A 63 -0.64 12.14 -4.40
C GLY A 63 -1.81 13.14 -4.44
N PHE A 64 -3.01 12.68 -4.79
CA PHE A 64 -4.20 13.52 -4.78
C PHE A 64 -4.58 13.98 -3.36
N GLU A 65 -4.53 13.08 -2.38
CA GLU A 65 -4.76 13.40 -0.96
C GLU A 65 -3.74 14.43 -0.44
N ALA A 66 -2.45 14.26 -0.77
CA ALA A 66 -1.41 15.21 -0.40
C ALA A 66 -1.64 16.59 -1.05
N GLY A 67 -1.96 16.62 -2.35
CA GLY A 67 -2.26 17.86 -3.08
C GLY A 67 -3.45 18.62 -2.50
N LEU A 68 -4.54 17.91 -2.18
CA LEU A 68 -5.71 18.51 -1.51
C LEU A 68 -5.34 19.02 -0.11
N GLY A 69 -4.52 18.29 0.64
CA GLY A 69 -4.03 18.70 1.95
C GLY A 69 -3.26 20.03 1.92
N VAL A 70 -2.35 20.19 0.96
CA VAL A 70 -1.63 21.46 0.75
C VAL A 70 -2.58 22.60 0.37
N LEU A 71 -3.52 22.36 -0.55
CA LEU A 71 -4.49 23.37 -0.96
C LEU A 71 -5.37 23.85 0.21
N LEU A 72 -5.77 22.93 1.10
CA LEU A 72 -6.50 23.26 2.33
C LEU A 72 -5.68 24.13 3.28
N ILE A 73 -4.39 23.86 3.45
CA ILE A 73 -3.50 24.65 4.32
C ILE A 73 -3.30 26.07 3.77
N ILE A 74 -3.07 26.19 2.46
CA ILE A 74 -2.91 27.50 1.79
C ILE A 74 -4.26 28.25 1.73
N GLY A 75 -5.38 27.53 1.84
CA GLY A 75 -6.73 28.08 1.74
C GLY A 75 -7.09 28.51 0.31
N LEU A 76 -6.67 27.69 -0.67
CA LEU A 76 -7.02 27.81 -2.09
C LEU A 76 -8.07 26.74 -2.42
N TYR A 77 -9.31 27.15 -2.70
CA TYR A 77 -10.42 26.20 -2.90
C TYR A 77 -10.82 26.01 -4.37
N GLY A 78 -10.24 26.78 -5.28
CA GLY A 78 -10.49 26.66 -6.71
C GLY A 78 -11.86 27.19 -7.15
N LYS A 79 -12.07 27.22 -8.48
CA LYS A 79 -13.36 27.64 -9.06
C LYS A 79 -14.43 26.64 -8.64
N TRP A 80 -15.62 27.13 -8.27
CA TRP A 80 -16.72 26.29 -7.76
C TRP A 80 -16.38 25.49 -6.49
N ARG A 81 -15.30 25.84 -5.76
CA ARG A 81 -14.86 25.14 -4.55
C ARG A 81 -14.56 23.66 -4.77
N TRP A 82 -14.10 23.29 -5.97
CA TRP A 82 -13.88 21.89 -6.33
C TRP A 82 -12.98 21.16 -5.31
N VAL A 83 -12.01 21.86 -4.69
CA VAL A 83 -11.14 21.29 -3.63
C VAL A 83 -11.95 20.77 -2.45
N LEU A 84 -12.89 21.57 -1.94
CA LEU A 84 -13.73 21.18 -0.80
C LEU A 84 -14.67 20.02 -1.17
N TYR A 85 -15.21 20.03 -2.39
CA TYR A 85 -16.04 18.92 -2.88
C TYR A 85 -15.23 17.63 -3.12
N SER A 86 -14.00 17.73 -3.61
CA SER A 86 -13.09 16.59 -3.74
C SER A 86 -12.67 16.01 -2.40
N VAL A 87 -12.37 16.87 -1.41
CA VAL A 87 -12.10 16.46 -0.02
C VAL A 87 -13.31 15.73 0.57
N PHE A 88 -14.52 16.26 0.38
CA PHE A 88 -15.75 15.60 0.81
C PHE A 88 -15.93 14.23 0.13
N GLY A 89 -15.81 14.17 -1.20
CA GLY A 89 -15.96 12.93 -1.96
C GLY A 89 -14.94 11.86 -1.56
N LEU A 90 -13.67 12.25 -1.36
CA LEU A 90 -12.63 11.33 -0.94
C LEU A 90 -12.87 10.79 0.47
N LEU A 91 -13.33 11.64 1.40
CA LEU A 91 -13.70 11.20 2.76
C LEU A 91 -14.88 10.22 2.74
N VAL A 92 -15.90 10.47 1.91
CA VAL A 92 -17.02 9.53 1.73
C VAL A 92 -16.51 8.19 1.18
N ALA A 93 -15.67 8.22 0.14
CA ALA A 93 -15.09 7.01 -0.44
C ALA A 93 -14.23 6.22 0.57
N PHE A 94 -13.35 6.88 1.32
CA PHE A 94 -12.55 6.21 2.36
C PHE A 94 -13.40 5.68 3.51
N THR A 95 -14.45 6.40 3.91
CA THR A 95 -15.37 5.92 4.95
C THR A 95 -16.11 4.68 4.48
N ALA A 96 -16.63 4.69 3.24
CA ALA A 96 -17.27 3.53 2.64
C ALA A 96 -16.31 2.33 2.60
N PHE A 97 -15.07 2.56 2.14
CA PHE A 97 -14.02 1.54 2.09
C PHE A 97 -13.75 0.90 3.47
N ILE A 98 -13.60 1.73 4.52
CA ILE A 98 -13.39 1.24 5.89
C ILE A 98 -14.62 0.48 6.41
N LEU A 99 -15.83 0.91 6.08
CA LEU A 99 -17.04 0.18 6.46
C LEU A 99 -17.08 -1.21 5.84
N VAL A 100 -16.65 -1.38 4.59
CA VAL A 100 -16.58 -2.73 3.99
C VAL A 100 -15.54 -3.60 4.72
N ILE A 101 -14.38 -3.05 5.10
CA ILE A 101 -13.39 -3.77 5.93
C ILE A 101 -14.03 -4.19 7.26
N TRP A 102 -14.71 -3.26 7.94
CA TRP A 102 -15.34 -3.55 9.23
C TRP A 102 -16.38 -4.67 9.14
N ILE A 103 -17.21 -4.67 8.09
CA ILE A 103 -18.24 -5.70 7.90
C ILE A 103 -17.62 -7.09 7.66
N GLN A 104 -16.48 -7.18 6.97
CA GLN A 104 -15.89 -8.46 6.58
C GLN A 104 -14.87 -9.01 7.58
N GLU A 105 -14.06 -8.15 8.19
CA GLU A 105 -12.93 -8.53 9.04
C GLU A 105 -13.17 -8.20 10.52
N GLY A 106 -14.28 -7.52 10.84
CA GLY A 106 -14.58 -7.09 12.20
C GLY A 106 -13.80 -5.85 12.64
N ASN A 107 -13.91 -5.49 13.92
CA ASN A 107 -13.31 -4.25 14.45
C ASN A 107 -11.84 -4.40 14.87
N GLU A 108 -11.28 -5.60 14.77
CA GLU A 108 -9.85 -5.87 15.05
C GLU A 108 -8.99 -5.75 13.79
N ALA A 109 -9.62 -5.58 12.63
CA ALA A 109 -8.96 -5.44 11.35
C ALA A 109 -8.11 -4.16 11.29
N ASP A 110 -6.89 -4.28 10.77
CA ASP A 110 -6.09 -3.11 10.44
C ASP A 110 -6.69 -2.46 9.18
N CYS A 111 -7.24 -1.25 9.30
CA CYS A 111 -7.87 -0.58 8.17
C CYS A 111 -6.87 -0.09 7.10
N GLY A 112 -5.56 -0.03 7.42
CA GLY A 112 -4.46 0.36 6.51
C GLY A 112 -4.58 1.73 5.84
N CYS A 113 -5.62 2.50 6.16
CA CYS A 113 -5.90 3.78 5.53
C CYS A 113 -4.94 4.89 6.03
N MET A 114 -4.23 4.64 7.14
CA MET A 114 -3.15 5.48 7.66
C MET A 114 -1.81 4.71 7.78
N GLY A 115 -1.60 3.71 6.91
CA GLY A 115 -0.40 2.86 6.96
C GLY A 115 -0.17 2.16 8.30
N GLU A 116 1.08 1.76 8.58
CA GLU A 116 1.43 1.08 9.84
C GLU A 116 1.71 2.03 11.01
N MET A 117 1.92 3.32 10.74
CA MET A 117 2.32 4.28 11.78
C MET A 117 1.27 4.47 12.87
N VAL A 118 -0.02 4.32 12.52
CA VAL A 118 -1.11 4.36 13.48
C VAL A 118 -2.10 3.24 13.17
N LYS A 119 -2.01 2.15 13.93
CA LYS A 119 -2.98 1.06 13.90
C LYS A 119 -4.29 1.53 14.55
N LEU A 120 -5.18 2.08 13.73
CA LEU A 120 -6.52 2.44 14.15
C LEU A 120 -7.50 1.34 13.78
N ASN A 121 -8.29 0.91 14.77
CA ASN A 121 -9.41 0.03 14.51
C ASN A 121 -10.42 0.73 13.58
N PRO A 122 -11.20 -0.03 12.78
CA PRO A 122 -12.13 0.52 11.79
C PRO A 122 -13.10 1.54 12.39
N MET A 123 -13.63 1.28 13.60
CA MET A 123 -14.52 2.22 14.30
C MET A 123 -13.89 3.61 14.50
N TRP A 124 -12.64 3.66 14.99
CA TRP A 124 -11.94 4.93 15.22
C TRP A 124 -11.66 5.67 13.92
N SER A 125 -11.32 4.94 12.86
CA SER A 125 -11.12 5.52 11.52
C SER A 125 -12.40 6.10 10.93
N VAL A 126 -13.56 5.45 11.13
CA VAL A 126 -14.87 5.98 10.73
C VAL A 126 -15.23 7.24 11.50
N ILE A 127 -15.09 7.24 12.83
CA ILE A 127 -15.38 8.41 13.68
C ILE A 127 -14.53 9.62 13.24
N LYS A 128 -13.23 9.42 13.03
CA LYS A 128 -12.33 10.45 12.53
C LYS A 128 -12.80 11.01 11.18
N ASN A 129 -13.17 10.14 10.22
CA ASN A 129 -13.65 10.60 8.92
C ASN A 129 -14.98 11.36 9.02
N ILE A 130 -15.91 10.95 9.90
CA ILE A 130 -17.16 11.67 10.16
C ILE A 130 -16.89 13.08 10.71
N LEU A 131 -15.94 13.20 11.64
CA LEU A 131 -15.51 14.49 12.17
C LEU A 131 -14.92 15.38 11.06
N MET A 132 -14.07 14.82 10.20
CA MET A 132 -13.50 15.52 9.05
C MET A 132 -14.58 15.92 8.01
N LEU A 133 -15.60 15.08 7.81
CA LEU A 133 -16.77 15.40 6.97
C LEU A 133 -17.55 16.59 7.54
N ALA A 134 -17.77 16.64 8.85
CA ALA A 134 -18.41 17.79 9.49
C ALA A 134 -17.58 19.08 9.29
N MET A 135 -16.25 18.99 9.42
CA MET A 135 -15.34 20.12 9.17
C MET A 135 -15.45 20.65 7.74
N VAL A 136 -15.39 19.76 6.72
CA VAL A 136 -15.46 20.20 5.32
C VAL A 136 -16.84 20.78 4.97
N VAL A 137 -17.94 20.24 5.51
CA VAL A 137 -19.28 20.81 5.34
C VAL A 137 -19.35 22.23 5.89
N ILE A 138 -18.78 22.47 7.08
CA ILE A 138 -18.69 23.82 7.65
C ILE A 138 -17.90 24.76 6.72
N LEU A 139 -16.78 24.30 6.15
CA LEU A 139 -15.98 25.10 5.21
C LEU A 139 -16.76 25.42 3.92
N ILE A 140 -17.51 24.46 3.36
CA ILE A 140 -18.32 24.65 2.15
C ILE A 140 -19.40 25.71 2.36
N VAL A 141 -20.08 25.68 3.52
CA VAL A 141 -21.18 26.62 3.85
C VAL A 141 -20.65 28.01 4.22
N LYS A 142 -19.55 28.08 4.99
CA LYS A 142 -19.01 29.35 5.50
C LYS A 142 -18.05 30.05 4.57
N ASP A 143 -17.54 29.40 3.52
CA ASP A 143 -16.71 30.09 2.56
C ASP A 143 -17.51 31.19 1.85
N ARG A 144 -16.96 32.41 1.84
CA ARG A 144 -17.53 33.59 1.19
C ARG A 144 -16.50 34.30 0.30
N LYS A 145 -15.31 33.71 0.13
CA LYS A 145 -14.26 34.33 -0.68
C LYS A 145 -14.58 34.18 -2.17
N LYS A 146 -14.49 35.30 -2.89
CA LYS A 146 -14.29 35.28 -4.34
C LYS A 146 -12.79 35.29 -4.58
N GLU A 147 -12.28 34.27 -5.25
CA GLU A 147 -10.87 34.16 -5.62
C GLU A 147 -10.60 34.84 -6.97
N THR A 148 -9.35 35.23 -7.20
CA THR A 148 -8.92 35.81 -8.48
C THR A 148 -8.65 34.71 -9.51
N THR A 149 -8.75 35.04 -10.80
CA THR A 149 -8.54 34.09 -11.91
C THR A 149 -7.19 33.37 -11.85
N SER A 150 -6.11 34.06 -11.47
CA SER A 150 -4.77 33.45 -11.31
C SER A 150 -4.72 32.37 -10.23
N ARG A 151 -5.41 32.58 -9.10
CA ARG A 151 -5.47 31.61 -8.00
C ARG A 151 -6.22 30.33 -8.38
N TYR A 152 -7.15 30.40 -9.33
CA TYR A 152 -7.81 29.21 -9.88
C TYR A 152 -6.87 28.30 -10.68
N TYR A 153 -5.92 28.88 -11.45
CA TYR A 153 -4.93 28.08 -12.17
C TYR A 153 -3.94 27.41 -11.21
N PHE A 154 -3.47 28.14 -10.19
CA PHE A 154 -2.61 27.56 -9.15
C PHE A 154 -3.27 26.39 -8.41
N ALA A 155 -4.58 26.43 -8.21
CA ALA A 155 -5.31 25.32 -7.59
C ALA A 155 -5.19 24.00 -8.40
N TRP A 156 -5.08 24.05 -9.72
CA TRP A 156 -4.90 22.87 -10.56
C TRP A 156 -3.46 22.38 -10.64
N ILE A 157 -2.47 23.28 -10.57
CA ILE A 157 -1.06 22.94 -10.70
C ILE A 157 -0.56 22.14 -9.48
N ILE A 158 -0.98 22.54 -8.26
CA ILE A 158 -0.51 21.91 -7.02
C ILE A 158 -0.83 20.39 -6.97
N PRO A 159 -2.08 19.94 -7.17
CA PRO A 159 -2.40 18.52 -7.20
C PRO A 159 -1.62 17.74 -8.25
N VAL A 160 -1.39 18.32 -9.44
CA VAL A 160 -0.62 17.64 -10.50
C VAL A 160 0.80 17.34 -10.03
N ILE A 161 1.47 18.30 -9.38
CA ILE A 161 2.82 18.10 -8.83
C ILE A 161 2.81 16.98 -7.78
N PHE A 162 1.85 17.01 -6.85
CA PHE A 162 1.75 16.00 -5.80
C PHE A 162 1.31 14.62 -6.32
N ILE A 163 0.54 14.55 -7.41
CA ILE A 163 0.20 13.30 -8.10
C ILE A 163 1.45 12.73 -8.77
N CYS A 164 2.27 13.55 -9.43
CA CYS A 164 3.49 13.07 -10.08
C CYS A 164 4.54 12.55 -9.08
N TYR A 165 4.60 13.12 -7.87
CA TYR A 165 5.62 12.78 -6.88
C TYR A 165 5.68 11.26 -6.53
N PRO A 166 4.57 10.58 -6.15
CA PRO A 166 4.59 9.14 -5.91
C PRO A 166 5.02 8.29 -7.11
N PHE A 167 4.77 8.74 -8.35
CA PHE A 167 5.21 7.98 -9.54
C PHE A 167 6.71 8.04 -9.78
N ILE A 168 7.38 9.09 -9.30
CA ILE A 168 8.83 9.28 -9.44
C ILE A 168 9.57 8.64 -8.26
N PHE A 169 9.08 8.88 -7.04
CA PHE A 169 9.83 8.55 -5.81
C PHE A 169 9.33 7.30 -5.08
N VAL A 170 8.15 6.78 -5.42
CA VAL A 170 7.61 5.55 -4.80
C VAL A 170 7.52 4.46 -5.88
N PRO A 171 8.50 3.54 -5.96
CA PRO A 171 8.50 2.52 -7.01
C PRO A 171 7.27 1.61 -6.91
N GLY A 172 6.82 1.09 -8.07
CA GLY A 172 5.70 0.14 -8.15
C GLY A 172 6.04 -1.30 -8.39
N GLU A 173 7.33 -1.53 -8.52
CA GLU A 173 7.94 -2.83 -8.63
C GLU A 173 8.05 -3.46 -7.24
N LEU A 174 8.07 -4.79 -7.19
CA LEU A 174 8.51 -5.46 -5.98
C LEU A 174 9.92 -4.92 -5.74
N GLY A 175 10.22 -4.37 -4.56
CA GLY A 175 11.50 -3.69 -4.28
C GLY A 175 12.71 -4.62 -4.27
N ILE A 176 12.92 -5.35 -5.38
CA ILE A 176 13.95 -6.33 -5.64
C ILE A 176 15.31 -5.65 -5.56
N ASP A 177 15.46 -4.44 -6.09
CA ASP A 177 16.71 -3.68 -5.97
C ASP A 177 17.05 -3.36 -4.51
N LYS A 178 16.04 -3.02 -3.68
CA LYS A 178 16.26 -2.83 -2.24
C LYS A 178 16.68 -4.15 -1.58
N MET A 179 16.08 -5.26 -1.99
CA MET A 179 16.43 -6.58 -1.51
C MET A 179 17.88 -6.94 -1.85
N TYR A 180 18.32 -6.75 -3.10
CA TYR A 180 19.70 -6.99 -3.52
C TYR A 180 20.67 -6.04 -2.81
N ALA A 181 20.38 -4.74 -2.77
CA ALA A 181 21.24 -3.74 -2.15
C ALA A 181 21.56 -4.06 -0.68
N VAL A 182 20.55 -4.51 0.08
CA VAL A 182 20.77 -4.90 1.47
C VAL A 182 21.46 -6.25 1.59
N THR A 183 21.18 -7.18 0.68
CA THR A 183 21.87 -8.46 0.67
C THR A 183 23.39 -8.28 0.52
N TYR A 184 23.82 -7.39 -0.39
CA TYR A 184 25.24 -7.05 -0.58
C TYR A 184 25.88 -6.35 0.63
N ASN A 185 25.14 -5.48 1.33
CA ASN A 185 25.68 -4.67 2.43
C ASN A 185 25.71 -5.39 3.80
N ASP A 186 24.77 -6.29 4.07
CA ASP A 186 24.62 -6.96 5.38
C ASP A 186 25.28 -8.37 5.44
N SER A 187 26.11 -8.71 4.45
CA SER A 187 26.74 -10.04 4.31
C SER A 187 25.75 -11.21 4.20
N LEU A 188 24.52 -10.95 3.73
CA LEU A 188 23.56 -11.99 3.39
C LEU A 188 23.90 -12.51 1.97
N THR A 189 23.62 -13.77 1.68
CA THR A 189 23.95 -14.37 0.37
C THR A 189 22.95 -13.92 -0.68
N ALA A 190 23.35 -13.26 -1.78
CA ALA A 190 22.43 -12.91 -2.88
C ALA A 190 21.57 -14.10 -3.31
N PRO A 191 20.29 -13.88 -3.74
CA PRO A 191 19.52 -14.92 -4.40
C PRO A 191 20.37 -15.57 -5.50
N PRO A 192 20.40 -16.91 -5.59
CA PRO A 192 21.23 -17.61 -6.56
C PRO A 192 20.80 -17.36 -8.02
N VAL A 193 19.60 -16.82 -8.22
CA VAL A 193 19.04 -16.40 -9.51
C VAL A 193 18.79 -14.90 -9.46
N ASP A 194 19.14 -14.19 -10.53
CA ASP A 194 18.83 -12.77 -10.67
C ASP A 194 17.34 -12.61 -10.96
N LEU A 195 16.58 -12.08 -10.00
CA LEU A 195 15.14 -11.88 -10.14
C LEU A 195 14.79 -10.75 -11.10
N ARG A 196 15.78 -9.95 -11.54
CA ARG A 196 15.60 -8.88 -12.52
C ARG A 196 15.49 -9.41 -13.96
N ASP A 197 15.81 -10.67 -14.19
CA ASP A 197 15.79 -11.28 -15.52
C ASP A 197 14.81 -12.47 -15.57
N GLY A 198 13.83 -12.39 -16.47
CA GLY A 198 12.84 -13.46 -16.68
C GLY A 198 11.69 -13.49 -15.67
N LYS A 199 10.86 -14.54 -15.77
CA LYS A 199 9.68 -14.73 -14.94
C LYS A 199 10.01 -15.50 -13.67
N HIS A 200 9.60 -14.98 -12.51
CA HIS A 200 9.86 -15.60 -11.21
C HIS A 200 8.62 -15.64 -10.32
N ILE A 201 8.45 -16.72 -9.58
CA ILE A 201 7.47 -16.85 -8.50
C ILE A 201 8.21 -16.62 -7.19
N VAL A 202 7.98 -15.47 -6.55
CA VAL A 202 8.64 -15.09 -5.30
C VAL A 202 7.66 -15.26 -4.14
N ALA A 203 7.93 -16.23 -3.27
CA ALA A 203 7.08 -16.55 -2.12
C ALA A 203 7.72 -16.11 -0.80
N PHE A 204 7.23 -15.04 -0.20
CA PHE A 204 7.57 -14.61 1.16
C PHE A 204 6.85 -15.49 2.18
N MET A 205 7.61 -16.15 3.05
CA MET A 205 7.10 -17.16 3.98
C MET A 205 7.70 -17.05 5.37
N SER A 206 7.05 -17.71 6.32
CA SER A 206 7.55 -17.94 7.67
C SER A 206 7.74 -19.42 7.94
N LEU A 207 8.83 -19.76 8.63
CA LEU A 207 9.16 -21.14 9.00
C LEU A 207 8.14 -21.74 9.99
N THR A 208 7.40 -20.92 10.73
CA THR A 208 6.46 -21.37 11.78
C THR A 208 4.99 -21.27 11.38
N CYS A 209 4.68 -20.72 10.21
CA CYS A 209 3.29 -20.52 9.77
C CYS A 209 2.75 -21.78 9.08
N SER A 210 1.62 -22.31 9.55
CA SER A 210 0.94 -23.47 8.95
C SER A 210 0.57 -23.23 7.47
N HIS A 211 0.04 -22.05 7.15
CA HIS A 211 -0.29 -21.69 5.77
C HIS A 211 0.95 -21.61 4.85
N CYS A 212 2.10 -21.18 5.39
CA CYS A 212 3.35 -21.20 4.64
C CYS A 212 3.82 -22.64 4.38
N ARG A 213 3.65 -23.54 5.35
CA ARG A 213 3.99 -24.97 5.20
C ARG A 213 3.13 -25.64 4.14
N GLU A 214 1.81 -25.41 4.17
CA GLU A 214 0.89 -25.91 3.14
C GLU A 214 1.27 -25.39 1.74
N ALA A 215 1.54 -24.09 1.60
CA ALA A 215 1.94 -23.48 0.34
C ALA A 215 3.28 -24.04 -0.17
N ALA A 216 4.28 -24.14 0.71
CA ALA A 216 5.60 -24.67 0.37
C ALA A 216 5.53 -26.14 -0.06
N ALA A 217 4.73 -26.96 0.61
CA ALA A 217 4.50 -28.36 0.22
C ALA A 217 3.86 -28.47 -1.18
N LYS A 218 2.96 -27.55 -1.52
CA LYS A 218 2.33 -27.48 -2.85
C LYS A 218 3.35 -27.11 -3.93
N PHE A 219 4.15 -26.07 -3.70
CA PHE A 219 5.24 -25.71 -4.63
C PHE A 219 6.29 -26.80 -4.76
N ALA A 220 6.61 -27.51 -3.67
CA ALA A 220 7.54 -28.62 -3.70
C ALA A 220 7.08 -29.74 -4.64
N ARG A 221 5.79 -30.10 -4.60
CA ARG A 221 5.18 -31.07 -5.52
C ARG A 221 5.22 -30.57 -6.96
N MET A 222 4.85 -29.32 -7.18
CA MET A 222 4.90 -28.71 -8.51
C MET A 222 6.31 -28.68 -9.10
N LYS A 223 7.33 -28.32 -8.30
CA LYS A 223 8.74 -28.31 -8.72
C LYS A 223 9.29 -29.71 -9.02
N LYS A 224 8.70 -30.77 -8.43
CA LYS A 224 9.02 -32.16 -8.77
C LYS A 224 8.41 -32.56 -10.13
N GLU A 225 7.20 -32.09 -10.43
CA GLU A 225 6.52 -32.34 -11.70
C GLU A 225 7.10 -31.49 -12.84
N ASP A 226 7.52 -30.26 -12.53
CA ASP A 226 8.14 -29.31 -13.45
C ASP A 226 9.42 -28.72 -12.82
N PRO A 227 10.59 -29.34 -13.11
CA PRO A 227 11.87 -28.89 -12.61
C PRO A 227 12.24 -27.46 -13.02
N ASP A 228 11.67 -26.93 -14.10
CA ASP A 228 11.99 -25.60 -14.62
C ASP A 228 11.16 -24.47 -13.97
N MET A 229 10.15 -24.82 -13.15
CA MET A 229 9.29 -23.84 -12.48
C MET A 229 10.11 -22.79 -11.68
N PRO A 230 10.05 -21.49 -12.01
CA PRO A 230 10.97 -20.49 -11.47
C PRO A 230 10.54 -19.96 -10.08
N VAL A 231 10.42 -20.86 -9.11
CA VAL A 231 9.97 -20.53 -7.75
C VAL A 231 11.14 -20.34 -6.78
N ILE A 232 11.09 -19.26 -5.99
CA ILE A 232 12.03 -18.95 -4.91
C ILE A 232 11.29 -18.62 -3.62
N PHE A 233 11.83 -19.09 -2.50
CA PHE A 233 11.31 -18.81 -1.16
C PHE A 233 12.12 -17.72 -0.48
N ILE A 234 11.45 -16.73 0.10
CA ILE A 234 12.08 -15.68 0.88
C ILE A 234 11.62 -15.82 2.33
N PHE A 235 12.58 -15.80 3.25
CA PHE A 235 12.34 -15.84 4.70
C PHE A 235 12.90 -14.59 5.37
N SER A 236 12.34 -14.25 6.53
CA SER A 236 12.86 -13.19 7.39
C SER A 236 14.00 -13.70 8.28
N GLY A 237 15.05 -12.90 8.47
CA GLY A 237 16.14 -13.16 9.41
C GLY A 237 17.42 -13.61 8.72
N LYS A 238 18.25 -14.40 9.42
CA LYS A 238 19.43 -15.06 8.85
C LYS A 238 19.23 -16.57 8.77
N ALA A 239 19.88 -17.22 7.81
CA ALA A 239 19.72 -18.66 7.58
C ALA A 239 20.20 -19.52 8.77
N ASP A 240 21.24 -19.07 9.45
CA ASP A 240 21.87 -19.69 10.63
C ASP A 240 21.14 -19.38 11.95
N GLN A 241 20.19 -18.44 11.92
CA GLN A 241 19.49 -18.01 13.13
C GLN A 241 18.58 -19.10 13.71
N TYR A 242 18.06 -20.00 12.86
CA TYR A 242 17.08 -21.04 13.23
C TYR A 242 17.29 -22.37 12.47
N PRO A 243 18.43 -23.05 12.64
CA PRO A 243 18.78 -24.22 11.83
C PRO A 243 17.80 -25.40 12.02
N ASP A 244 17.36 -25.65 13.26
CA ASP A 244 16.44 -26.76 13.55
C ASP A 244 15.04 -26.51 12.98
N ILE A 245 14.51 -25.28 13.12
CA ILE A 245 13.20 -24.89 12.60
C ILE A 245 13.21 -24.91 11.07
N LEU A 246 14.32 -24.50 10.44
CA LEU A 246 14.48 -24.59 9.00
C LEU A 246 14.52 -26.06 8.55
N LYS A 247 15.29 -26.91 9.23
CA LYS A 247 15.35 -28.35 8.91
C LYS A 247 13.98 -29.01 9.04
N ASP A 248 13.26 -28.70 10.11
CA ASP A 248 11.88 -29.15 10.34
C ASP A 248 10.96 -28.72 9.19
N PHE A 249 10.94 -27.43 8.85
CA PHE A 249 10.16 -26.88 7.73
C PHE A 249 10.46 -27.59 6.41
N LEU A 250 11.74 -27.75 6.06
CA LEU A 250 12.14 -28.39 4.79
C LEU A 250 11.77 -29.87 4.76
N SER A 251 11.86 -30.56 5.89
CA SER A 251 11.53 -31.98 6.01
C SER A 251 10.03 -32.23 5.86
N GLU A 252 9.19 -31.41 6.52
CA GLU A 252 7.74 -31.52 6.46
C GLU A 252 7.22 -31.16 5.06
N THR A 253 7.72 -30.07 4.50
CA THR A 253 7.23 -29.55 3.21
C THR A 253 7.86 -30.25 2.01
N GLN A 254 8.92 -31.03 2.21
CA GLN A 254 9.73 -31.64 1.14
C GLN A 254 10.21 -30.61 0.11
N SER A 255 10.56 -29.41 0.56
CA SER A 255 10.91 -28.27 -0.30
C SER A 255 12.42 -28.00 -0.41
N GLY A 256 13.25 -28.97 -0.03
CA GLY A 256 14.72 -28.83 -0.02
C GLY A 256 15.34 -28.44 -1.36
N GLN A 257 14.70 -28.81 -2.47
CA GLN A 257 15.08 -28.50 -3.86
C GLN A 257 14.74 -27.06 -4.29
N ILE A 258 13.89 -26.35 -3.56
CA ILE A 258 13.50 -24.99 -3.92
C ILE A 258 14.55 -24.02 -3.39
N GLN A 259 14.98 -23.10 -4.26
CA GLN A 259 15.90 -22.05 -3.89
C GLN A 259 15.28 -21.17 -2.81
N ARG A 260 16.09 -20.78 -1.83
CA ARG A 260 15.63 -20.00 -0.68
C ARG A 260 16.61 -18.90 -0.34
N HIS A 261 16.09 -17.77 0.09
CA HIS A 261 16.86 -16.60 0.49
C HIS A 261 16.35 -16.05 1.82
N PHE A 262 17.24 -15.41 2.58
CA PHE A 262 16.94 -14.79 3.86
C PHE A 262 17.27 -13.31 3.80
N ILE A 263 16.32 -12.46 4.23
CA ILE A 263 16.44 -11.00 4.19
C ILE A 263 16.10 -10.40 5.55
N PRO A 264 16.59 -9.18 5.86
CA PRO A 264 16.30 -8.54 7.14
C PRO A 264 14.80 -8.32 7.33
N LYS A 265 14.36 -8.44 8.59
CA LYS A 265 12.95 -8.37 8.96
C LYS A 265 12.25 -7.08 8.52
N SER A 266 12.97 -5.95 8.48
CA SER A 266 12.45 -4.67 8.00
C SER A 266 12.03 -4.74 6.53
N ILE A 267 12.93 -5.22 5.68
CA ILE A 267 12.69 -5.37 4.23
C ILE A 267 11.69 -6.47 3.96
N PHE A 268 11.77 -7.57 4.72
CA PHE A 268 10.80 -8.66 4.61
C PHE A 268 9.38 -8.15 4.80
N ARG A 269 9.13 -7.33 5.82
CA ARG A 269 7.80 -6.75 6.08
C ARG A 269 7.37 -5.77 5.00
N GLU A 270 8.29 -4.93 4.52
CA GLU A 270 8.02 -3.98 3.44
C GLU A 270 7.56 -4.70 2.16
N LEU A 271 8.25 -5.78 1.79
CA LEU A 271 8.00 -6.52 0.54
C LEU A 271 6.87 -7.55 0.66
N ALA A 272 6.78 -8.30 1.75
CA ALA A 272 5.76 -9.33 1.93
C ALA A 272 4.35 -8.74 2.08
N GLY A 273 4.23 -7.51 2.57
CA GLY A 273 2.95 -6.87 2.87
C GLY A 273 2.35 -7.37 4.19
N ARG A 274 1.02 -7.46 4.27
CA ARG A 274 0.28 -7.67 5.55
C ARG A 274 0.51 -9.02 6.20
N GLY A 275 0.84 -10.05 5.42
CA GLY A 275 0.82 -11.42 5.91
C GLY A 275 1.63 -12.34 5.03
N VAL A 276 1.78 -13.58 5.51
CA VAL A 276 2.47 -14.65 4.81
C VAL A 276 1.57 -15.91 4.81
N PRO A 277 1.61 -16.76 3.78
CA PRO A 277 2.46 -16.63 2.59
C PRO A 277 2.00 -15.49 1.67
N SER A 278 2.95 -14.71 1.17
CA SER A 278 2.70 -13.66 0.17
C SER A 278 3.50 -14.01 -1.07
N ILE A 279 2.81 -14.28 -2.16
CA ILE A 279 3.40 -14.91 -3.34
C ILE A 279 3.17 -14.00 -4.55
N PHE A 280 4.26 -13.54 -5.14
CA PHE A 280 4.25 -12.64 -6.29
C PHE A 280 4.71 -13.35 -7.55
N MET A 281 4.04 -13.04 -8.66
CA MET A 281 4.41 -13.45 -10.01
C MET A 281 5.08 -12.26 -10.68
N LEU A 282 6.38 -12.39 -10.92
CA LEU A 282 7.24 -11.32 -11.41
C LEU A 282 7.66 -11.58 -12.85
N ASN A 283 7.84 -10.50 -13.61
CA ASN A 283 8.51 -10.51 -14.90
C ASN A 283 9.59 -9.41 -14.87
N GLY A 284 10.83 -9.82 -14.68
CA GLY A 284 11.90 -8.92 -14.25
C GLY A 284 11.55 -8.27 -12.90
N THR A 285 11.61 -6.94 -12.84
CA THR A 285 11.29 -6.20 -11.60
C THR A 285 9.80 -5.93 -11.40
N GLU A 286 8.97 -6.10 -12.44
CA GLU A 286 7.54 -5.81 -12.37
C GLU A 286 6.73 -6.93 -11.72
N ILE A 287 5.75 -6.55 -10.91
CA ILE A 287 4.73 -7.47 -10.39
C ILE A 287 3.61 -7.58 -11.44
N GLU A 288 3.53 -8.72 -12.13
CA GLU A 288 2.41 -8.99 -13.04
C GLU A 288 1.17 -9.41 -12.25
N ASP A 289 1.34 -10.21 -11.19
CA ASP A 289 0.23 -10.73 -10.41
C ASP A 289 0.63 -11.14 -8.97
N LYS A 290 -0.37 -11.33 -8.10
CA LYS A 290 -0.21 -11.84 -6.73
C LYS A 290 -1.15 -13.01 -6.49
N ILE A 291 -0.66 -14.08 -5.86
CA ILE A 291 -1.46 -15.27 -5.55
C ILE A 291 -2.04 -15.12 -4.14
N ASP A 292 -3.31 -14.72 -4.07
CA ASP A 292 -4.00 -14.47 -2.79
C ASP A 292 -4.41 -15.73 -2.04
N ASN A 293 -4.72 -16.79 -2.80
CA ASN A 293 -5.13 -18.05 -2.22
C ASN A 293 -4.36 -19.20 -2.86
N TYR A 294 -3.23 -19.56 -2.23
CA TYR A 294 -2.41 -20.69 -2.64
C TYR A 294 -3.20 -22.02 -2.69
N LYS A 295 -4.33 -22.14 -1.96
CA LYS A 295 -5.20 -23.33 -2.02
C LYS A 295 -5.85 -23.48 -3.39
N ASN A 296 -6.32 -22.37 -3.96
CA ASN A 296 -6.96 -22.33 -5.28
C ASN A 296 -5.98 -22.11 -6.45
N MET A 297 -4.68 -22.10 -6.16
CA MET A 297 -3.63 -21.96 -7.17
C MET A 297 -3.66 -23.13 -8.15
N SER A 298 -3.97 -22.84 -9.42
CA SER A 298 -3.98 -23.80 -10.52
C SER A 298 -2.57 -23.98 -11.08
N VAL A 299 -2.08 -25.23 -11.08
CA VAL A 299 -0.79 -25.61 -11.70
C VAL A 299 -0.76 -25.16 -13.16
N LYS A 300 -1.88 -25.37 -13.88
CA LYS A 300 -2.02 -24.99 -15.28
C LYS A 300 -1.85 -23.49 -15.48
N ARG A 301 -2.51 -22.65 -14.67
CA ARG A 301 -2.40 -21.18 -14.77
C ARG A 301 -0.96 -20.71 -14.61
N LEU A 302 -0.24 -21.26 -13.63
CA LEU A 302 1.17 -20.91 -13.42
C LEU A 302 2.01 -21.33 -14.61
N LYS A 303 1.81 -22.56 -15.09
CA LYS A 303 2.54 -23.11 -16.23
C LYS A 303 2.32 -22.32 -17.51
N ASP A 304 1.07 -22.04 -17.85
CA ASP A 304 0.69 -21.20 -19.01
C ASP A 304 1.35 -19.80 -18.90
N TRP A 305 1.47 -19.27 -17.68
CA TRP A 305 2.08 -17.98 -17.43
C TRP A 305 3.61 -17.94 -17.65
N TYR A 306 4.40 -18.84 -17.06
CA TYR A 306 5.87 -18.78 -17.22
C TYR A 306 6.38 -19.42 -18.50
N GLN A 307 5.61 -20.31 -19.13
CA GLN A 307 5.99 -20.94 -20.40
C GLN A 307 5.50 -20.16 -21.63
N GLY A 308 4.63 -19.15 -21.44
CA GLY A 308 4.16 -18.29 -22.53
C GLY A 308 3.23 -19.03 -23.48
N ALA A 309 1.99 -19.30 -23.05
CA ALA A 309 0.90 -19.70 -23.93
C ALA A 309 0.27 -18.49 -24.64
#